data_AF-A0A9D1DJN9-F1
#
_entry.id   AF-A0A9D1DJN9-F1
#
_cell.length_a   1.000
_cell.length_b   1.000
_cell.length_c   1.000
_cell.angle_alpha   90.00
_cell.angle_beta   90.00
_cell.angle_gamma   90.00
#
_symmetry.space_group_name_H-M   'P 1'
#
loop_
_entity.id
_entity.type
_entity.pdbx_description
1 polymer ?
#
loop_
_entity_poly.entity_id
_entity_poly.type
_entity_poly.pdbx_seq_one_letter_code
_entity_poly.pdbx_strand_id
1 'polypeptide(L)'
;MDEHEEKERFRRAFSPLRASGGVLTEVFEMTTRKERRAPRAGKRLLVIALTAALALALAAAAYAADLFGIRALLVPGEGRVSLTQFQAIPEDLPPETYAKAENFLDAWAEWKAWRDEYIEKYDPKGSVGCGYDTGYGVRDETMGKMLEQIAAEHGLALQGGVRAGYVNVAWSSDTTGLTGEGFYTNEELAELTASFAGSGSIFAETPVGFDKVYWFPEGNFCVSWYYELPGGEWITCYGCNSRYDVLTNSREVGTAALVDSASFKARSHTAPDGTELTILSNGQEAYIYAWLENSFFAERVSSDIELTDEVLDDIADTLIYSRIGK
;
A
#
# COMPACT_ATOMS: atom_id res chain seq x y z
N MET A 1 -77.25 -8.06 12.28
CA MET A 1 -78.20 -7.14 11.64
C MET A 1 -78.04 -7.36 10.15
N ASP A 2 -79.11 -7.68 9.43
CA ASP A 2 -79.02 -7.95 7.99
C ASP A 2 -78.66 -6.64 7.25
N GLU A 3 -77.91 -6.71 6.16
CA GLU A 3 -77.42 -5.54 5.40
C GLU A 3 -78.58 -4.65 4.94
N HIS A 4 -79.73 -5.28 4.67
CA HIS A 4 -80.97 -4.60 4.34
C HIS A 4 -81.53 -3.75 5.51
N GLU A 5 -81.47 -4.25 6.74
CA GLU A 5 -81.86 -3.50 7.94
C GLU A 5 -80.93 -2.31 8.21
N GLU A 6 -79.63 -2.47 7.96
CA GLU A 6 -78.62 -1.44 8.17
C GLU A 6 -78.76 -0.29 7.16
N LYS A 7 -79.04 -0.62 5.89
CA LYS A 7 -79.36 0.35 4.83
C LYS A 7 -80.64 1.14 5.09
N GLU A 8 -81.70 0.48 5.57
CA GLU A 8 -82.96 1.15 5.92
C GLU A 8 -82.78 2.12 7.10
N ARG A 9 -82.03 1.72 8.13
CA ARG A 9 -81.73 2.59 9.28
C ARG A 9 -80.89 3.80 8.87
N PHE A 10 -79.90 3.62 8.00
CA PHE A 10 -79.07 4.69 7.47
C PHE A 10 -79.90 5.68 6.64
N ARG A 11 -80.76 5.20 5.72
CA ARG A 11 -81.66 6.06 4.94
C ARG A 11 -82.60 6.88 5.82
N ARG A 12 -83.12 6.29 6.90
CA ARG A 12 -84.03 6.98 7.84
C ARG A 12 -83.32 8.09 8.64
N ALA A 13 -82.06 7.88 9.02
CA ALA A 13 -81.28 8.87 9.78
C ALA A 13 -80.92 10.11 8.95
N PHE A 14 -80.74 9.96 7.64
CA PHE A 14 -80.32 11.05 6.73
C PHE A 14 -81.46 11.59 5.84
N SER A 15 -82.70 11.09 5.98
CA SER A 15 -83.87 11.53 5.21
C SER A 15 -84.22 13.04 5.31
N PRO A 16 -83.91 13.77 6.41
CA PRO A 16 -84.20 15.21 6.48
C PRO A 16 -83.34 16.08 5.55
N LEU A 17 -82.23 15.57 5.01
CA LEU A 17 -81.22 16.39 4.31
C LEU A 17 -81.45 16.55 2.79
N ARG A 18 -82.57 16.05 2.24
CA ARG A 18 -82.93 16.14 0.79
C ARG A 18 -81.76 15.90 -0.19
N ALA A 19 -80.89 14.93 0.09
CA ALA A 19 -79.85 14.48 -0.83
C ALA A 19 -80.37 13.39 -1.78
N SER A 20 -79.88 13.35 -3.03
CA SER A 20 -80.31 12.37 -4.03
C SER A 20 -79.77 10.95 -3.72
N GLY A 21 -80.52 9.91 -4.09
CA GLY A 21 -80.27 8.52 -3.67
C GLY A 21 -78.89 7.94 -4.08
N GLY A 22 -78.24 8.52 -5.09
CA GLY A 22 -76.88 8.13 -5.50
C GLY A 22 -75.81 8.50 -4.46
N VAL A 23 -75.88 9.70 -3.88
CA VAL A 23 -74.88 10.21 -2.92
C VAL A 23 -74.89 9.42 -1.60
N LEU A 24 -76.07 8.99 -1.17
CA LEU A 24 -76.21 8.17 0.05
C LEU A 24 -75.62 6.75 -0.12
N THR A 25 -75.57 6.24 -1.35
CA THR A 25 -75.00 4.91 -1.64
C THR A 25 -73.47 4.97 -1.61
N GLU A 26 -72.89 6.03 -2.17
CA GLU A 26 -71.45 6.25 -2.21
C GLU A 26 -70.84 6.44 -0.81
N VAL A 27 -71.53 7.15 0.10
CA VAL A 27 -71.09 7.33 1.49
C VAL A 27 -71.17 6.03 2.30
N PHE A 28 -72.17 5.17 2.04
CA PHE A 28 -72.27 3.85 2.67
C PHE A 28 -71.13 2.92 2.23
N GLU A 29 -70.75 2.94 0.95
CA GLU A 29 -69.63 2.16 0.42
C GLU A 29 -68.27 2.68 0.93
N MET A 30 -68.11 4.00 1.07
CA MET A 30 -66.90 4.58 1.67
C MET A 30 -66.72 4.20 3.14
N THR A 31 -67.79 4.17 3.92
CA THR A 31 -67.71 3.87 5.37
C THR A 31 -67.50 2.38 5.67
N THR A 32 -67.79 1.50 4.72
CA THR A 32 -67.62 0.04 4.85
C THR A 32 -66.34 -0.50 4.21
N ARG A 33 -65.58 0.34 3.49
CA ARG A 33 -64.34 -0.06 2.82
C ARG A 33 -63.20 -0.31 3.81
N LYS A 34 -63.01 -1.56 4.22
CA LYS A 34 -61.77 -2.05 4.85
C LYS A 34 -60.63 -2.03 3.82
N GLU A 35 -59.79 -1.00 3.84
CA GLU A 35 -58.55 -0.99 3.08
C GLU A 35 -57.59 -2.10 3.57
N ARG A 36 -57.38 -3.09 2.71
CA ARG A 36 -56.39 -4.15 2.86
C ARG A 36 -54.98 -3.56 2.70
N ARG A 37 -54.20 -3.53 3.77
CA ARG A 37 -52.74 -3.22 3.73
C ARG A 37 -51.97 -4.32 3.00
N ALA A 38 -51.23 -3.98 1.95
CA ALA A 38 -50.20 -4.82 1.35
C ALA A 38 -48.91 -4.83 2.21
N PRO A 39 -48.07 -5.89 2.18
CA PRO A 39 -47.08 -6.14 3.22
C PRO A 39 -45.81 -5.29 3.05
N ARG A 40 -45.40 -4.61 4.13
CA ARG A 40 -44.19 -3.76 4.24
C ARG A 40 -42.85 -4.53 4.16
N ALA A 41 -42.86 -5.84 3.95
CA ALA A 41 -41.67 -6.69 4.00
C ALA A 41 -40.75 -6.53 2.78
N GLY A 42 -41.30 -6.42 1.57
CA GLY A 42 -40.51 -6.33 0.33
C GLY A 42 -39.67 -5.06 0.22
N LYS A 43 -40.20 -3.91 0.69
CA LYS A 43 -39.45 -2.64 0.69
C LYS A 43 -38.29 -2.64 1.67
N ARG A 44 -38.40 -3.33 2.82
CA ARG A 44 -37.30 -3.41 3.79
C ARG A 44 -36.17 -4.30 3.29
N LEU A 45 -36.48 -5.46 2.70
CA LEU A 45 -35.47 -6.33 2.09
C LEU A 45 -34.73 -5.66 0.93
N LEU A 46 -35.46 -4.91 0.10
CA LEU A 46 -34.87 -4.20 -1.04
C LEU A 46 -33.99 -3.02 -0.61
N VAL A 47 -34.37 -2.30 0.46
CA VAL A 47 -33.53 -1.26 1.07
C VAL A 47 -32.28 -1.87 1.72
N ILE A 48 -32.39 -2.98 2.45
CA ILE A 48 -31.25 -3.66 3.07
C ILE A 48 -30.26 -4.14 2.01
N ALA A 49 -30.75 -4.75 0.92
CA ALA A 49 -29.91 -5.18 -0.19
C ALA A 49 -29.21 -4.00 -0.89
N LEU A 50 -29.90 -2.87 -1.07
CA LEU A 50 -29.31 -1.64 -1.61
C LEU A 50 -28.27 -1.03 -0.68
N THR A 51 -28.49 -0.99 0.63
CA THR A 51 -27.48 -0.52 1.59
C THR A 51 -26.29 -1.47 1.70
N ALA A 52 -26.50 -2.79 1.60
CA ALA A 52 -25.40 -3.76 1.57
C ALA A 52 -24.61 -3.65 0.28
N ALA A 53 -25.27 -3.50 -0.88
CA ALA A 53 -24.62 -3.28 -2.16
C ALA A 53 -23.90 -1.93 -2.23
N LEU A 54 -24.46 -0.87 -1.63
CA LEU A 54 -23.81 0.43 -1.52
C LEU A 54 -22.64 0.38 -0.53
N ALA A 55 -22.74 -0.35 0.58
CA ALA A 55 -21.64 -0.55 1.51
C ALA A 55 -20.53 -1.40 0.88
N LEU A 56 -20.86 -2.43 0.10
CA LEU A 56 -19.91 -3.21 -0.68
C LEU A 56 -19.29 -2.39 -1.81
N ALA A 57 -20.07 -1.55 -2.49
CA ALA A 57 -19.56 -0.65 -3.53
C ALA A 57 -18.70 0.47 -2.95
N LEU A 58 -19.03 0.99 -1.75
CA LEU A 58 -18.20 1.95 -1.02
C LEU A 58 -16.98 1.29 -0.40
N ALA A 59 -17.06 0.03 0.05
CA ALA A 59 -15.92 -0.73 0.52
C ALA A 59 -14.99 -1.12 -0.64
N ALA A 60 -15.52 -1.54 -1.78
CA ALA A 60 -14.77 -1.80 -3.00
C ALA A 60 -14.22 -0.49 -3.61
N ALA A 61 -14.95 0.63 -3.51
CA ALA A 61 -14.45 1.94 -3.92
C ALA A 61 -13.43 2.51 -2.93
N ALA A 62 -13.48 2.20 -1.64
CA ALA A 62 -12.43 2.53 -0.67
C ALA A 62 -11.22 1.58 -0.78
N TYR A 63 -11.44 0.37 -1.28
CA TYR A 63 -10.41 -0.61 -1.64
C TYR A 63 -9.69 -0.21 -2.93
N ALA A 64 -10.44 0.28 -3.94
CA ALA A 64 -9.92 0.73 -5.23
C ALA A 64 -9.49 2.21 -5.26
N ALA A 65 -10.03 3.05 -4.37
CA ALA A 65 -9.65 4.44 -4.22
C ALA A 65 -9.12 4.66 -2.79
N ASP A 66 -7.80 4.75 -2.72
CA ASP A 66 -7.13 5.84 -2.00
C ASP A 66 -6.78 5.63 -0.51
N LEU A 67 -6.90 4.42 0.07
CA LEU A 67 -6.52 4.27 1.49
C LEU A 67 -5.62 3.10 1.86
N PHE A 68 -5.53 2.02 1.08
CA PHE A 68 -4.59 0.93 1.39
C PHE A 68 -3.27 1.04 0.65
N GLY A 69 -3.30 1.54 -0.60
CA GLY A 69 -2.12 1.60 -1.46
C GLY A 69 -0.96 2.40 -0.86
N ILE A 70 -1.20 3.66 -0.47
CA ILE A 70 -0.12 4.50 0.05
C ILE A 70 0.24 4.19 1.51
N ARG A 71 -0.67 3.59 2.30
CA ARG A 71 -0.42 3.22 3.70
C ARG A 71 0.73 2.24 3.85
N ALA A 72 0.96 1.36 2.88
CA ALA A 72 2.12 0.47 2.92
C ALA A 72 3.44 1.25 2.99
N LEU A 73 3.48 2.46 2.43
CA LEU A 73 4.69 3.26 2.29
C LEU A 73 4.77 4.43 3.28
N LEU A 74 3.65 4.93 3.81
CA LEU A 74 3.61 6.14 4.65
C LEU A 74 4.12 5.90 6.07
N VAL A 75 5.24 6.52 6.42
CA VAL A 75 5.75 6.58 7.78
C VAL A 75 4.75 7.34 8.68
N PRO A 76 4.16 6.69 9.69
CA PRO A 76 3.14 7.30 10.53
C PRO A 76 3.64 8.58 11.21
N GLY A 77 2.86 9.66 11.09
CA GLY A 77 3.14 10.94 11.76
C GLY A 77 4.23 11.79 11.12
N GLU A 78 4.92 11.31 10.08
CA GLU A 78 6.01 12.05 9.43
C GLU A 78 5.62 12.64 8.07
N GLY A 79 4.54 12.15 7.43
CA GLY A 79 4.15 12.57 6.09
C GLY A 79 5.18 12.20 5.03
N ARG A 80 5.93 11.11 5.26
CA ARG A 80 7.04 10.65 4.41
C ARG A 80 6.78 9.23 3.93
N VAL A 81 7.35 8.89 2.78
CA VAL A 81 7.36 7.53 2.23
C VAL A 81 8.64 6.80 2.65
N SER A 82 8.55 5.50 2.95
CA SER A 82 9.68 4.60 3.12
C SER A 82 9.65 3.49 2.09
N LEU A 83 10.75 3.34 1.33
CA LEU A 83 10.93 2.23 0.39
C LEU A 83 11.47 0.96 1.07
N THR A 84 12.05 1.11 2.25
CA THR A 84 12.74 0.02 2.95
C THR A 84 12.00 -0.49 4.20
N GLN A 85 10.95 0.20 4.63
CA GLN A 85 10.12 -0.20 5.76
C GLN A 85 8.66 0.01 5.39
N PHE A 86 7.97 -1.10 5.11
CA PHE A 86 6.53 -1.07 4.93
C PHE A 86 5.82 -0.79 6.27
N GLN A 87 4.62 -0.25 6.20
CA GLN A 87 3.89 0.29 7.37
C GLN A 87 2.49 -0.31 7.52
N ALA A 88 1.99 -0.98 6.48
CA ALA A 88 0.73 -1.70 6.48
C ALA A 88 0.83 -2.90 5.54
N ILE A 89 0.19 -4.01 5.89
CA ILE A 89 0.22 -5.27 5.14
C ILE A 89 -1.17 -5.51 4.52
N PRO A 90 -1.26 -5.91 3.24
CA PRO A 90 -2.53 -6.33 2.64
C PRO A 90 -3.12 -7.56 3.34
N GLU A 91 -4.44 -7.55 3.57
CA GLU A 91 -5.16 -8.65 4.24
C GLU A 91 -5.22 -9.93 3.40
N ASP A 92 -5.00 -9.83 2.09
CA ASP A 92 -5.10 -10.92 1.11
C ASP A 92 -3.75 -11.58 0.80
N LEU A 93 -2.67 -11.21 1.49
CA LEU A 93 -1.38 -11.88 1.33
C LEU A 93 -1.46 -13.37 1.71
N PRO A 94 -0.65 -14.22 1.06
CA PRO A 94 -0.48 -15.61 1.49
C PRO A 94 -0.13 -15.68 2.99
N PRO A 95 -0.74 -16.58 3.77
CA PRO A 95 -0.58 -16.61 5.24
C PRO A 95 0.88 -16.65 5.72
N GLU A 96 1.75 -17.36 5.00
CA GLU A 96 3.18 -17.42 5.34
C GLU A 96 3.90 -16.10 5.09
N THR A 97 3.61 -15.42 3.97
CA THR A 97 4.14 -14.09 3.67
C THR A 97 3.65 -13.06 4.68
N TYR A 98 2.35 -13.11 4.99
CA TYR A 98 1.72 -12.24 5.99
C TYR A 98 2.41 -12.38 7.35
N ALA A 99 2.60 -13.62 7.83
CA ALA A 99 3.23 -13.87 9.12
C ALA A 99 4.68 -13.34 9.21
N LYS A 100 5.46 -13.47 8.13
CA LYS A 100 6.82 -12.90 8.07
C LYS A 100 6.79 -11.37 8.12
N ALA A 101 5.91 -10.76 7.34
CA ALA A 101 5.75 -9.31 7.31
C ALA A 101 5.24 -8.75 8.65
N GLU A 102 4.30 -9.44 9.30
CA GLU A 102 3.75 -9.09 10.60
C GLU A 102 4.82 -9.16 11.69
N ASN A 103 5.61 -10.25 11.73
CA ASN A 103 6.73 -10.39 12.67
C ASN A 103 7.75 -9.25 12.55
N PHE A 104 8.03 -8.79 11.33
CA PHE A 104 8.86 -7.61 11.10
C PHE A 104 8.26 -6.34 11.70
N LEU A 105 6.95 -6.09 11.49
CA LEU A 105 6.29 -4.91 12.06
C LEU A 105 6.25 -4.95 13.58
N ASP A 106 6.02 -6.12 14.16
CA ASP A 106 6.00 -6.31 15.62
C ASP A 106 7.37 -6.00 16.22
N ALA A 107 8.45 -6.55 15.66
CA ALA A 107 9.82 -6.25 16.09
C ALA A 107 10.11 -4.75 16.02
N TRP A 108 9.65 -4.09 14.96
CA TRP A 108 9.84 -2.65 14.80
C TRP A 108 9.00 -1.81 15.77
N ALA A 109 7.78 -2.24 16.06
CA ALA A 109 6.90 -1.60 17.03
C ALA A 109 7.50 -1.70 18.43
N GLU A 110 8.00 -2.88 18.81
CA GLU A 110 8.66 -3.11 20.09
C GLU A 110 9.92 -2.25 20.24
N TRP A 111 10.79 -2.26 19.23
CA TRP A 111 11.98 -1.40 19.25
C TRP A 111 11.63 0.07 19.38
N LYS A 112 10.69 0.58 18.57
CA LYS A 112 10.30 2.00 18.63
C LYS A 112 9.77 2.36 20.01
N ALA A 113 8.88 1.54 20.57
CA ALA A 113 8.32 1.78 21.90
C ALA A 113 9.41 1.83 22.98
N TRP A 114 10.29 0.82 23.01
CA TRP A 114 11.38 0.78 23.98
C TRP A 114 12.38 1.92 23.79
N ARG A 115 12.77 2.19 22.54
CA ARG A 115 13.73 3.24 22.17
C ARG A 115 13.22 4.61 22.61
N ASP A 116 11.95 4.91 22.34
CA ASP A 116 11.37 6.22 22.63
C ASP A 116 11.23 6.41 24.14
N GLU A 117 10.80 5.39 24.90
CA GLU A 117 10.80 5.41 26.38
C GLU A 117 12.21 5.63 26.95
N TYR A 118 13.20 4.90 26.43
CA TYR A 118 14.58 5.01 26.87
C TYR A 118 15.16 6.40 26.59
N ILE A 119 14.90 6.96 25.40
CA ILE A 119 15.35 8.30 25.03
C ILE A 119 14.70 9.35 25.94
N GLU A 120 13.39 9.27 26.19
CA GLU A 120 12.68 10.20 27.06
C GLU A 120 13.25 10.18 28.48
N LYS A 121 13.54 8.99 29.00
CA LYS A 121 13.96 8.79 30.39
C LYS A 121 15.43 9.15 30.65
N TYR A 122 16.31 8.86 29.69
CA TYR A 122 17.76 8.92 29.92
C TYR A 122 18.49 9.97 29.08
N ASP A 123 17.84 10.58 28.06
CA ASP A 123 18.42 11.55 27.13
C ASP A 123 19.85 11.16 26.69
N PRO A 124 20.05 9.96 26.12
CA PRO A 124 21.39 9.50 25.75
C PRO A 124 21.95 10.44 24.67
N LYS A 125 23.10 11.07 24.99
CA LYS A 125 23.73 12.09 24.14
C LYS A 125 24.70 11.53 23.09
N GLY A 126 24.92 10.22 23.08
CA GLY A 126 25.74 9.60 22.05
C GLY A 126 25.05 9.69 20.69
N SER A 127 25.81 10.02 19.64
CA SER A 127 25.27 10.17 18.29
C SER A 127 26.12 9.47 17.23
N VAL A 128 27.26 8.88 17.61
CA VAL A 128 28.24 8.37 16.67
C VAL A 128 29.05 7.23 17.31
N GLY A 129 29.03 6.04 16.72
CA GLY A 129 30.09 5.04 16.93
C GLY A 129 29.70 3.69 17.54
N CYS A 130 28.42 3.38 17.74
CA CYS A 130 27.99 2.06 18.23
C CYS A 130 27.99 0.95 17.17
N GLY A 131 28.34 1.25 15.91
CA GLY A 131 28.44 0.25 14.85
C GLY A 131 27.13 -0.11 14.15
N TYR A 132 25.99 0.39 14.62
CA TYR A 132 24.67 0.18 14.00
C TYR A 132 24.36 1.22 12.94
N ASP A 133 23.45 0.90 12.03
CA ASP A 133 22.90 1.90 11.14
C ASP A 133 22.18 3.00 11.94
N THR A 134 22.48 4.24 11.58
CA THR A 134 21.83 5.43 12.10
C THR A 134 20.29 5.43 12.02
N GLY A 135 19.70 4.72 11.05
CA GLY A 135 18.25 4.59 10.90
C GLY A 135 17.58 3.88 12.07
N TYR A 136 18.32 3.04 12.82
CA TYR A 136 17.83 2.47 14.07
C TYR A 136 17.65 3.51 15.18
N GLY A 137 18.37 4.63 15.10
CA GLY A 137 18.37 5.65 16.16
C GLY A 137 19.09 5.21 17.43
N VAL A 138 19.98 4.21 17.35
CA VAL A 138 20.82 3.76 18.48
C VAL A 138 21.79 4.87 18.88
N ARG A 139 21.77 5.27 20.16
CA ARG A 139 22.60 6.35 20.71
C ARG A 139 23.68 5.88 21.67
N ASP A 140 23.55 4.68 22.24
CA ASP A 140 24.52 4.09 23.17
C ASP A 140 24.53 2.54 23.09
N GLU A 141 25.39 1.91 23.88
CA GLU A 141 25.52 0.44 23.93
C GLU A 141 24.29 -0.26 24.51
N THR A 142 23.55 0.38 25.42
CA THR A 142 22.34 -0.21 26.01
C THR A 142 21.26 -0.34 24.94
N MET A 143 21.09 0.70 24.14
CA MET A 143 20.20 0.71 22.99
C MET A 143 20.62 -0.35 21.96
N GLY A 144 21.92 -0.49 21.68
CA GLY A 144 22.43 -1.50 20.76
C GLY A 144 22.09 -2.93 21.21
N LYS A 145 22.33 -3.25 22.49
CA LYS A 145 22.00 -4.57 23.05
C LYS A 145 20.51 -4.87 23.03
N MET A 146 19.67 -3.87 23.27
CA MET A 146 18.23 -4.07 23.20
C MET A 146 17.76 -4.28 21.75
N LEU A 147 18.32 -3.55 20.79
CA LEU A 147 18.03 -3.78 19.38
C LEU A 147 18.40 -5.20 18.95
N GLU A 148 19.59 -5.68 19.34
CA GLU A 148 20.02 -7.07 19.10
C GLU A 148 19.11 -8.09 19.77
N GLN A 149 18.70 -7.83 21.01
CA GLN A 149 17.80 -8.70 21.75
C GLN A 149 16.44 -8.83 21.04
N ILE A 150 15.81 -7.70 20.69
CA ILE A 150 14.50 -7.69 19.99
C ILE A 150 14.62 -8.40 18.65
N ALA A 151 15.66 -8.09 17.86
CA ALA A 151 15.89 -8.78 16.59
C ALA A 151 16.02 -10.30 16.80
N ALA A 152 16.79 -10.75 17.81
CA ALA A 152 16.95 -12.16 18.11
C ALA A 152 15.66 -12.85 18.58
N GLU A 153 14.84 -12.18 19.41
CA GLU A 153 13.55 -12.69 19.89
C GLU A 153 12.56 -12.90 18.74
N HIS A 154 12.62 -12.05 17.73
CA HIS A 154 11.84 -12.16 16.49
C HIS A 154 12.51 -13.01 15.40
N GLY A 155 13.70 -13.55 15.65
CA GLY A 155 14.45 -14.34 14.66
C GLY A 155 14.92 -13.56 13.43
N LEU A 156 15.14 -12.25 13.58
CA LEU A 156 15.54 -11.33 12.52
C LEU A 156 17.04 -11.04 12.57
N ALA A 157 17.66 -10.88 11.40
CA ALA A 157 18.97 -10.26 11.28
C ALA A 157 18.87 -8.73 11.37
N LEU A 158 19.95 -8.07 11.78
CA LEU A 158 20.08 -6.61 11.66
C LEU A 158 20.72 -6.26 10.33
N GLN A 159 20.19 -5.23 9.68
CA GLN A 159 20.78 -4.69 8.47
C GLN A 159 22.15 -4.08 8.77
N GLY A 160 23.12 -4.41 7.92
CA GLY A 160 24.48 -3.86 8.02
C GLY A 160 24.48 -2.33 7.88
N GLY A 161 25.29 -1.64 8.68
CA GLY A 161 25.45 -0.19 8.56
C GLY A 161 26.49 0.22 7.51
N VAL A 162 26.22 1.32 6.79
CA VAL A 162 27.15 1.93 5.80
C VAL A 162 28.52 2.26 6.40
N ARG A 163 28.60 2.54 7.71
CA ARG A 163 29.85 2.93 8.38
C ARG A 163 30.79 1.78 8.73
N ALA A 164 30.37 0.53 8.59
CA ALA A 164 31.19 -0.62 8.97
C ALA A 164 31.66 -1.46 7.77
N GLY A 165 31.60 -0.92 6.55
CA GLY A 165 32.11 -1.61 5.35
C GLY A 165 31.28 -2.81 4.90
N TYR A 166 30.03 -2.90 5.38
CA TYR A 166 29.10 -3.99 5.07
C TYR A 166 28.19 -3.71 3.88
N VAL A 167 28.31 -2.57 3.20
CA VAL A 167 27.57 -2.30 1.97
C VAL A 167 28.52 -2.42 0.79
N ASN A 168 28.16 -3.27 -0.16
CA ASN A 168 28.84 -3.33 -1.44
C ASN A 168 28.18 -2.34 -2.38
N VAL A 169 28.96 -1.60 -3.15
CA VAL A 169 28.45 -0.59 -4.09
C VAL A 169 29.17 -0.76 -5.42
N ALA A 170 28.41 -0.69 -6.50
CA ALA A 170 28.92 -0.67 -7.87
C ALA A 170 28.24 0.47 -8.65
N TRP A 171 29.02 1.22 -9.42
CA TRP A 171 28.58 2.39 -10.20
C TRP A 171 28.67 2.11 -11.71
N SER A 172 27.86 2.82 -12.50
CA SER A 172 27.93 2.69 -13.96
C SER A 172 29.16 3.41 -14.52
N SER A 173 30.02 2.70 -15.24
CA SER A 173 31.06 3.31 -16.08
C SER A 173 30.47 4.07 -17.25
N ASP A 174 29.34 3.61 -17.78
CA ASP A 174 28.73 4.17 -19.00
C ASP A 174 28.05 5.51 -18.71
N THR A 175 27.38 5.63 -17.56
CA THR A 175 26.77 6.89 -17.12
C THR A 175 27.80 7.86 -16.57
N THR A 176 28.80 7.39 -15.80
CA THR A 176 29.76 8.29 -15.14
C THR A 176 30.97 8.65 -16.00
N GLY A 177 31.29 7.83 -17.03
CA GLY A 177 32.52 7.91 -17.80
C GLY A 177 33.78 7.47 -17.03
N LEU A 178 33.62 6.92 -15.82
CA LEU A 178 34.72 6.47 -14.96
C LEU A 178 34.98 4.97 -15.15
N THR A 179 36.23 4.56 -14.92
CA THR A 179 36.66 3.15 -15.04
C THR A 179 37.52 2.78 -13.84
N GLY A 180 37.59 1.48 -13.52
CA GLY A 180 38.37 0.94 -12.40
C GLY A 180 37.53 0.11 -11.44
N GLU A 181 38.11 -0.26 -10.30
CA GLU A 181 37.42 -1.03 -9.27
C GLU A 181 36.14 -0.31 -8.81
N GLY A 182 35.01 -1.02 -8.83
CA GLY A 182 33.70 -0.48 -8.48
C GLY A 182 32.92 0.15 -9.64
N PHE A 183 33.50 0.28 -10.84
CA PHE A 183 32.83 0.80 -12.03
C PHE A 183 32.64 -0.29 -13.08
N TYR A 184 31.40 -0.47 -13.52
CA TYR A 184 30.96 -1.56 -14.39
C TYR A 184 30.08 -1.01 -15.51
N THR A 185 30.05 -1.68 -16.67
CA THR A 185 29.11 -1.32 -17.73
C THR A 185 27.66 -1.54 -17.28
N ASN A 186 26.69 -0.97 -17.99
CA ASN A 186 25.28 -1.18 -17.67
C ASN A 186 24.89 -2.67 -17.79
N GLU A 187 25.46 -3.39 -18.76
CA GLU A 187 25.25 -4.84 -18.94
C GLU A 187 25.81 -5.61 -17.74
N GLU A 188 27.04 -5.30 -17.33
CA GLU A 188 27.67 -5.91 -16.15
C GLU A 188 26.89 -5.61 -14.86
N LEU A 189 26.35 -4.40 -14.69
CA LEU A 189 25.52 -4.05 -13.53
C LEU A 189 24.18 -4.80 -13.53
N ALA A 190 23.52 -4.92 -14.67
CA ALA A 190 22.29 -5.68 -14.80
C ALA A 190 22.55 -7.16 -14.43
N GLU A 191 23.61 -7.77 -14.97
CA GLU A 191 24.03 -9.13 -14.62
C GLU A 191 24.42 -9.27 -13.15
N LEU A 192 25.12 -8.29 -12.58
CA LEU A 192 25.56 -8.29 -11.18
C LEU A 192 24.39 -8.41 -10.22
N THR A 193 23.19 -7.93 -10.58
CA THR A 193 22.00 -8.11 -9.74
C THR A 193 21.66 -9.57 -9.45
N ALA A 194 22.05 -10.50 -10.34
CA ALA A 194 21.89 -11.93 -10.11
C ALA A 194 22.65 -12.44 -8.88
N SER A 195 23.73 -11.76 -8.49
CA SER A 195 24.55 -12.14 -7.33
C SER A 195 23.90 -11.86 -5.98
N PHE A 196 22.89 -10.98 -5.94
CA PHE A 196 22.23 -10.56 -4.69
C PHE A 196 20.70 -10.63 -4.70
N ALA A 197 20.04 -10.75 -5.86
CA ALA A 197 18.58 -10.82 -5.93
C ALA A 197 18.01 -12.18 -5.51
N GLY A 198 18.77 -13.26 -5.73
CA GLY A 198 18.45 -14.61 -5.24
C GLY A 198 18.39 -15.69 -6.33
N SER A 199 17.91 -15.38 -7.54
CA SER A 199 17.71 -16.41 -8.59
C SER A 199 18.02 -16.01 -10.04
N GLY A 200 18.49 -14.78 -10.26
CA GLY A 200 18.88 -14.28 -11.59
C GLY A 200 18.89 -12.75 -11.63
N SER A 201 19.27 -12.18 -12.77
CA SER A 201 19.19 -10.72 -12.97
C SER A 201 17.78 -10.23 -12.73
N ILE A 202 17.60 -9.11 -12.03
CA ILE A 202 16.26 -8.54 -11.81
C ILE A 202 15.77 -7.76 -13.02
N PHE A 203 16.59 -7.58 -14.05
CA PHE A 203 16.22 -6.86 -15.25
C PHE A 203 15.88 -7.84 -16.39
N ALA A 204 14.77 -7.59 -17.07
CA ALA A 204 14.40 -8.33 -18.28
C ALA A 204 15.32 -7.99 -19.45
N GLU A 205 15.68 -6.71 -19.57
CA GLU A 205 16.62 -6.16 -20.54
C GLU A 205 17.56 -5.18 -19.84
N THR A 206 18.75 -4.95 -20.40
CA THR A 206 19.71 -4.04 -19.79
C THR A 206 19.18 -2.60 -19.85
N PRO A 207 19.06 -1.89 -18.70
CA PRO A 207 18.69 -0.48 -18.68
C PRO A 207 19.65 0.39 -19.48
N VAL A 208 19.14 1.53 -19.98
CA VAL A 208 19.97 2.52 -20.71
C VAL A 208 21.06 3.14 -19.84
N GLY A 209 20.91 3.06 -18.51
CA GLY A 209 21.91 3.54 -17.57
C GLY A 209 21.62 3.16 -16.13
N PHE A 210 22.65 3.33 -15.29
CA PHE A 210 22.56 3.23 -13.83
C PHE A 210 23.29 4.41 -13.19
N ASP A 211 22.80 4.90 -12.04
CA ASP A 211 23.68 5.63 -11.11
C ASP A 211 24.55 4.61 -10.37
N LYS A 212 23.89 3.68 -9.68
CA LYS A 212 24.55 2.64 -8.88
C LYS A 212 23.60 1.51 -8.52
N VAL A 213 24.19 0.38 -8.15
CA VAL A 213 23.56 -0.68 -7.37
C VAL A 213 24.33 -0.84 -6.07
N TYR A 214 23.63 -1.17 -4.99
CA TYR A 214 24.28 -1.51 -3.74
C TYR A 214 23.51 -2.59 -2.99
N TRP A 215 24.24 -3.44 -2.30
CA TRP A 215 23.67 -4.61 -1.64
C TRP A 215 24.40 -4.92 -0.34
N PHE A 216 23.66 -5.59 0.55
CA PHE A 216 24.11 -5.97 1.88
C PHE A 216 24.27 -7.50 1.97
N PRO A 217 25.18 -8.03 2.80
CA PRO A 217 25.43 -9.45 2.99
C PRO A 217 24.19 -10.27 3.35
N GLU A 218 23.24 -9.67 4.05
CA GLU A 218 21.97 -10.28 4.44
C GLU A 218 20.95 -10.36 3.30
N GLY A 219 21.25 -9.79 2.13
CA GLY A 219 20.44 -9.93 0.91
C GLY A 219 19.50 -8.76 0.63
N ASN A 220 19.51 -7.70 1.45
CA ASN A 220 18.89 -6.44 1.06
C ASN A 220 19.70 -5.76 -0.04
N PHE A 221 19.03 -5.05 -0.95
CA PHE A 221 19.70 -4.26 -1.97
C PHE A 221 18.83 -3.11 -2.46
N CYS A 222 19.47 -2.15 -3.10
CA CYS A 222 18.76 -1.18 -3.92
C CYS A 222 19.49 -0.92 -5.25
N VAL A 223 18.71 -0.53 -6.24
CA VAL A 223 19.15 -0.22 -7.59
C VAL A 223 18.69 1.18 -7.97
N SER A 224 19.59 1.96 -8.55
CA SER A 224 19.30 3.28 -9.11
C SER A 224 19.60 3.23 -10.60
N TRP A 225 18.55 3.23 -11.41
CA TRP A 225 18.62 2.98 -12.85
C TRP A 225 17.82 4.01 -13.65
N TYR A 226 18.06 4.05 -14.96
CA TYR A 226 17.42 4.99 -15.87
C TYR A 226 16.58 4.27 -16.92
N TYR A 227 15.36 4.74 -17.08
CA TYR A 227 14.45 4.33 -18.16
C TYR A 227 14.47 5.39 -19.26
N GLU A 228 14.65 4.99 -20.52
CA GLU A 228 14.62 5.91 -21.67
C GLU A 228 13.21 6.02 -22.25
N LEU A 229 12.72 7.25 -22.35
CA LEU A 229 11.47 7.54 -23.02
C LEU A 229 11.64 7.55 -24.55
N PRO A 230 10.55 7.40 -25.32
CA PRO A 230 10.62 7.47 -26.78
C PRO A 230 11.24 8.76 -27.36
N GLY A 231 11.26 9.85 -26.58
CA GLY A 231 11.89 11.13 -26.92
C GLY A 231 13.40 11.21 -26.64
N GLY A 232 13.97 10.22 -25.95
CA GLY A 232 15.37 10.16 -25.53
C GLY A 232 15.64 10.74 -24.13
N GLU A 233 14.62 11.31 -23.47
CA GLU A 233 14.74 11.72 -22.07
C GLU A 233 14.78 10.52 -21.12
N TRP A 234 15.51 10.66 -20.01
CA TRP A 234 15.66 9.59 -19.01
C TRP A 234 14.83 9.87 -17.76
N ILE A 235 14.16 8.83 -17.27
CA ILE A 235 13.47 8.81 -15.99
C ILE A 235 14.36 8.12 -14.95
N THR A 236 14.46 8.70 -13.76
CA THR A 236 15.20 8.08 -12.65
C THR A 236 14.31 7.14 -11.87
N CYS A 237 14.75 5.90 -11.73
CA CYS A 237 14.08 4.85 -10.98
C CYS A 237 14.99 4.40 -9.83
N TYR A 238 14.44 4.36 -8.62
CA TYR A 238 15.18 3.97 -7.42
C TYR A 238 14.39 2.91 -6.65
N GLY A 239 14.79 1.65 -6.81
CA GLY A 239 14.14 0.46 -6.27
C GLY A 239 14.91 -0.15 -5.11
N CYS A 240 14.21 -0.55 -4.06
CA CYS A 240 14.78 -1.20 -2.88
C CYS A 240 14.00 -2.47 -2.53
N ASN A 241 14.73 -3.51 -2.16
CA ASN A 241 14.18 -4.72 -1.55
C ASN A 241 14.41 -4.70 -0.03
N SER A 242 13.42 -5.21 0.70
CA SER A 242 13.40 -5.35 2.15
C SER A 242 12.98 -6.76 2.51
N ARG A 243 13.93 -7.61 2.86
CA ARG A 243 13.64 -8.97 3.30
C ARG A 243 12.91 -8.98 4.63
N TYR A 244 11.95 -9.88 4.79
CA TYR A 244 11.17 -9.99 6.03
C TYR A 244 11.96 -10.59 7.20
N ASP A 245 13.07 -11.27 6.92
CA ASP A 245 13.97 -11.84 7.93
C ASP A 245 15.10 -10.86 8.34
N VAL A 246 15.05 -9.61 7.87
CA VAL A 246 16.00 -8.55 8.23
C VAL A 246 15.22 -7.35 8.76
N LEU A 247 15.55 -6.89 9.98
CA LEU A 247 15.00 -5.67 10.54
C LEU A 247 15.65 -4.45 9.89
N THR A 248 15.13 -3.97 8.76
CA THR A 248 15.66 -2.85 7.97
C THR A 248 15.51 -1.49 8.65
N ASN A 249 16.47 -0.59 8.39
CA ASN A 249 16.66 0.65 9.17
C ASN A 249 15.94 1.90 8.60
N SER A 250 15.09 1.75 7.58
CA SER A 250 14.29 2.84 6.97
C SER A 250 15.06 4.03 6.36
N ARG A 251 16.40 3.93 6.20
CA ARG A 251 17.25 5.09 5.83
C ARG A 251 17.22 5.43 4.34
N GLU A 252 16.84 4.50 3.47
CA GLU A 252 16.96 4.64 2.00
C GLU A 252 15.89 5.54 1.36
N VAL A 253 15.24 6.41 2.14
CA VAL A 253 14.50 7.55 1.59
C VAL A 253 15.11 8.85 2.10
N GLY A 254 16.06 9.34 1.30
CA GLY A 254 16.47 10.73 1.35
C GLY A 254 15.26 11.63 1.16
N THR A 255 14.91 12.38 2.20
CA THR A 255 14.26 13.71 2.12
C THR A 255 13.17 13.87 1.03
N ALA A 256 12.25 12.93 0.87
CA ALA A 256 10.97 13.30 0.26
C ALA A 256 10.32 14.30 1.21
N ALA A 257 9.99 15.49 0.70
CA ALA A 257 9.19 16.48 1.40
C ALA A 257 7.89 15.83 1.93
N LEU A 258 7.15 16.54 2.77
CA LEU A 258 5.78 16.12 3.14
C LEU A 258 5.03 15.71 1.86
N VAL A 259 4.80 14.41 1.70
CA VAL A 259 4.09 13.86 0.55
C VAL A 259 2.61 14.15 0.81
N ASP A 260 1.99 14.93 -0.08
CA ASP A 260 0.54 15.06 -0.07
C ASP A 260 -0.04 13.74 -0.56
N SER A 261 -0.30 12.82 0.36
CA SER A 261 -0.78 11.48 0.04
C SER A 261 -2.10 11.49 -0.72
N ALA A 262 -2.92 12.55 -0.56
CA ALA A 262 -4.19 12.71 -1.27
C ALA A 262 -4.01 13.08 -2.75
N SER A 263 -2.79 13.44 -3.17
CA SER A 263 -2.47 13.71 -4.58
C SER A 263 -2.22 12.44 -5.40
N PHE A 264 -1.97 11.30 -4.75
CA PHE A 264 -1.64 10.05 -5.41
C PHE A 264 -2.89 9.23 -5.70
N LYS A 265 -2.90 8.56 -6.85
CA LYS A 265 -3.91 7.55 -7.21
C LYS A 265 -3.24 6.19 -7.24
N ALA A 266 -3.91 5.20 -6.66
CA ALA A 266 -3.47 3.82 -6.68
C ALA A 266 -4.13 3.04 -7.82
N ARG A 267 -3.35 2.15 -8.45
CA ARG A 267 -3.86 1.13 -9.37
C ARG A 267 -3.02 -0.15 -9.25
N SER A 268 -3.60 -1.26 -9.67
CA SER A 268 -2.89 -2.52 -9.81
C SER A 268 -2.32 -2.68 -11.22
N HIS A 269 -1.21 -3.39 -11.34
CA HIS A 269 -0.59 -3.81 -12.60
C HIS A 269 0.02 -5.21 -12.43
N THR A 270 -0.04 -6.04 -13.46
CA THR A 270 0.57 -7.39 -13.44
C THR A 270 1.80 -7.36 -14.33
N ALA A 271 2.98 -7.52 -13.74
CA ALA A 271 4.24 -7.58 -14.48
C ALA A 271 4.29 -8.82 -15.40
N PRO A 272 5.19 -8.87 -16.40
CA PRO A 272 5.26 -9.96 -17.38
C PRO A 272 5.59 -11.32 -16.74
N ASP A 273 6.24 -11.31 -15.58
CA ASP A 273 6.55 -12.51 -14.80
C ASP A 273 5.40 -13.00 -13.91
N GLY A 274 4.24 -12.33 -13.98
CA GLY A 274 3.02 -12.65 -13.25
C GLY A 274 2.94 -12.04 -11.84
N THR A 275 3.90 -11.18 -11.46
CA THR A 275 3.86 -10.51 -10.15
C THR A 275 2.83 -9.39 -10.15
N GLU A 276 1.95 -9.39 -9.15
CA GLU A 276 1.00 -8.30 -8.91
C GLU A 276 1.71 -7.12 -8.22
N LEU A 277 1.57 -5.95 -8.82
CA LEU A 277 2.15 -4.69 -8.37
C LEU A 277 1.06 -3.71 -7.98
N THR A 278 1.40 -2.82 -7.05
CA THR A 278 0.64 -1.59 -6.84
C THR A 278 1.45 -0.39 -7.32
N ILE A 279 0.83 0.43 -8.16
CA ILE A 279 1.39 1.67 -8.68
C ILE A 279 0.62 2.84 -8.08
N LEU A 280 1.34 3.73 -7.40
CA LEU A 280 0.84 5.01 -6.90
C LEU A 280 1.41 6.12 -7.75
N SER A 281 0.60 7.01 -8.31
CA SER A 281 1.11 8.14 -9.10
C SER A 281 0.28 9.40 -8.88
N ASN A 282 0.94 10.55 -8.86
CA ASN A 282 0.30 11.87 -8.97
C ASN A 282 0.59 12.57 -10.32
N GLY A 283 1.19 11.84 -11.27
CA GLY A 283 1.59 12.33 -12.59
C GLY A 283 2.99 12.97 -12.64
N GLN A 284 3.67 13.17 -11.52
CA GLN A 284 5.07 13.67 -11.47
C GLN A 284 5.99 12.74 -10.68
N GLU A 285 5.44 12.16 -9.62
CA GLU A 285 6.09 11.17 -8.79
C GLU A 285 5.23 9.92 -8.76
N ALA A 286 5.89 8.77 -8.80
CA ALA A 286 5.23 7.49 -8.65
C ALA A 286 6.00 6.54 -7.73
N TYR A 287 5.26 5.60 -7.16
CA TYR A 287 5.79 4.50 -6.38
C TYR A 287 5.24 3.19 -6.91
N ILE A 288 6.12 2.25 -7.26
CA ILE A 288 5.79 0.92 -7.74
C ILE A 288 6.25 -0.06 -6.68
N TYR A 289 5.37 -0.91 -6.16
CA TYR A 289 5.77 -1.85 -5.11
C TYR A 289 5.06 -3.20 -5.20
N ALA A 290 5.71 -4.21 -4.63
CA ALA A 290 5.31 -5.61 -4.68
C ALA A 290 5.50 -6.28 -3.31
N TRP A 291 4.54 -7.13 -2.95
CA TRP A 291 4.65 -8.05 -1.83
C TRP A 291 5.10 -9.41 -2.35
N LEU A 292 6.37 -9.74 -2.12
CA LEU A 292 6.98 -10.98 -2.59
C LEU A 292 7.00 -12.01 -1.46
N GLU A 293 7.36 -13.26 -1.77
CA GLU A 293 7.33 -14.37 -0.81
C GLU A 293 8.20 -14.15 0.45
N ASN A 294 9.35 -13.50 0.28
CA ASN A 294 10.35 -13.30 1.34
C ASN A 294 10.76 -11.83 1.52
N SER A 295 10.20 -10.91 0.72
CA SER A 295 10.58 -9.51 0.78
C SER A 295 9.50 -8.58 0.27
N PHE A 296 9.51 -7.35 0.76
CA PHE A 296 8.82 -6.22 0.16
C PHE A 296 9.76 -5.49 -0.79
N PHE A 297 9.33 -5.23 -2.02
CA PHE A 297 10.07 -4.38 -2.97
C PHE A 297 9.30 -3.10 -3.22
N ALA A 298 9.97 -1.95 -3.17
CA ALA A 298 9.38 -0.67 -3.52
C ALA A 298 10.36 0.19 -4.32
N GLU A 299 9.83 0.82 -5.34
CA GLU A 299 10.55 1.69 -6.26
C GLU A 299 9.90 3.06 -6.32
N ARG A 300 10.74 4.09 -6.28
CA ARG A 300 10.35 5.46 -6.55
C ARG A 300 10.74 5.81 -7.99
N VAL A 301 9.78 6.33 -8.72
CA VAL A 301 9.97 6.87 -10.07
C VAL A 301 9.78 8.38 -9.99
N SER A 302 10.78 9.13 -10.42
CA SER A 302 10.75 10.59 -10.42
C SER A 302 11.15 11.14 -11.77
N SER A 303 10.37 12.10 -12.27
CA SER A 303 10.61 12.75 -13.55
C SER A 303 10.20 14.22 -13.50
N ASP A 304 10.86 15.04 -14.31
CA ASP A 304 10.47 16.44 -14.56
C ASP A 304 9.33 16.54 -15.61
N ILE A 305 8.97 15.42 -16.24
CA ILE A 305 7.86 15.32 -17.18
C ILE A 305 6.73 14.47 -16.63
N GLU A 306 5.57 14.53 -17.29
CA GLU A 306 4.38 13.79 -16.88
C GLU A 306 4.61 12.27 -16.96
N LEU A 307 4.33 11.58 -15.85
CA LEU A 307 4.35 10.11 -15.75
C LEU A 307 2.97 9.56 -16.09
N THR A 308 2.81 9.07 -17.32
CA THR A 308 1.57 8.41 -17.76
C THR A 308 1.49 6.98 -17.24
N ASP A 309 0.28 6.40 -17.24
CA ASP A 309 0.10 4.99 -16.84
C ASP A 309 0.90 4.04 -17.74
N GLU A 310 0.95 4.28 -19.05
CA GLU A 310 1.72 3.47 -20.02
C GLU A 310 3.22 3.49 -19.71
N VAL A 311 3.79 4.67 -19.41
CA VAL A 311 5.21 4.78 -19.03
C VAL A 311 5.50 4.04 -17.73
N LEU A 312 4.59 4.11 -16.75
CA LEU A 312 4.77 3.41 -15.48
C LEU A 312 4.64 1.90 -15.62
N ASP A 313 3.78 1.42 -16.52
CA ASP A 313 3.68 0.00 -16.86
C ASP A 313 4.97 -0.49 -17.53
N ASP A 314 5.52 0.25 -18.50
CA ASP A 314 6.78 -0.12 -19.14
C ASP A 314 7.97 -0.15 -18.16
N ILE A 315 8.03 0.83 -17.24
CA ILE A 315 9.05 0.87 -16.18
C ILE A 315 8.90 -0.35 -15.27
N ALA A 316 7.67 -0.66 -14.84
CA ALA A 316 7.40 -1.84 -14.02
C ALA A 316 7.81 -3.15 -14.74
N ASP A 317 7.49 -3.25 -16.02
CA ASP A 317 7.73 -4.45 -16.83
C ASP A 317 9.22 -4.69 -17.14
N THR A 318 10.06 -3.67 -16.90
CA THR A 318 11.52 -3.80 -17.02
C THR A 318 12.12 -4.73 -15.95
N LEU A 319 11.43 -4.87 -14.80
CA LEU A 319 11.87 -5.70 -13.68
C LEU A 319 11.22 -7.08 -13.66
N ILE A 320 11.98 -8.08 -13.20
CA ILE A 320 11.54 -9.46 -12.96
C ILE A 320 11.48 -9.67 -11.44
N TYR A 321 10.37 -9.26 -10.84
CA TYR A 321 10.14 -9.27 -9.40
C TYR A 321 10.16 -10.66 -8.77
N SER A 322 9.72 -11.69 -9.51
CA SER A 322 9.74 -13.10 -9.09
C SER A 322 11.15 -13.62 -8.76
N ARG A 323 12.20 -12.92 -9.20
CA ARG A 323 13.59 -13.28 -8.90
C ARG A 323 14.11 -12.71 -7.59
N ILE A 324 13.43 -11.71 -7.01
CA ILE A 324 13.86 -10.93 -5.86
C ILE A 324 13.54 -11.68 -4.54
N GLY A 325 14.50 -11.68 -3.61
CA GLY A 325 14.35 -12.25 -2.28
C GLY A 325 14.35 -13.78 -2.24
N LYS A 326 14.89 -14.42 -3.28
CA LYS A 326 14.98 -15.89 -3.36
C LYS A 326 16.20 -16.44 -2.63
#